data_AF-A0A433SEQ9-F1
#
_entry.id   AF-A0A433SEQ9-F1
#
_cell.length_a   1.000
_cell.length_b   1.000
_cell.length_c   1.000
_cell.angle_alpha   90.00
_cell.angle_beta   90.00
_cell.angle_gamma   90.00
#
_symmetry.space_group_name_H-M   'P 1'
#
loop_
_entity.id
_entity.type
_entity.pdbx_description
1 polymer ?
#
loop_
_entity_poly.entity_id
_entity_poly.type
_entity_poly.pdbx_seq_one_letter_code
_entity_poly.pdbx_strand_id
1 'polypeptide(L)'
;MFRLWTVFFSMLVAAFFAVGCAQTQLTPEYLASLSSQARTAALLQQPAVDDIYAAKLSHFSQYSFGSGGDAYGLLRVIEVTSDTIVVITEDAAWPEPQGAHDDLNGDFSDISWDPEEEITIQRTTLGSLQNDQLILEARRLSSEQIQSYLN
;
A
#
# COMPACT_ATOMS: atom_id res chain seq x y z
N MET A 1 -20.25 45.84 -57.62
CA MET A 1 -18.99 46.29 -56.98
C MET A 1 -18.51 45.18 -56.07
N PHE A 2 -17.32 44.64 -56.37
CA PHE A 2 -16.63 43.56 -55.67
C PHE A 2 -15.97 44.02 -54.37
N ARG A 3 -15.86 43.10 -53.40
CA ARG A 3 -14.79 42.86 -52.38
C ARG A 3 -15.46 42.19 -51.17
N LEU A 4 -15.46 40.86 -51.01
CA LEU A 4 -14.32 39.97 -50.70
C LEU A 4 -13.43 40.53 -49.58
N TRP A 5 -13.66 40.06 -48.34
CA TRP A 5 -12.64 40.12 -47.30
C TRP A 5 -12.57 38.80 -46.53
N THR A 6 -11.33 38.39 -46.36
CA THR A 6 -10.83 37.06 -46.01
C THR A 6 -10.80 36.86 -44.50
N VAL A 7 -11.27 35.68 -44.08
CA VAL A 7 -10.80 34.81 -42.99
C VAL A 7 -9.74 35.39 -42.03
N PHE A 8 -10.03 35.36 -40.72
CA PHE A 8 -9.03 34.96 -39.72
C PHE A 8 -9.67 34.02 -38.68
N PHE A 9 -9.42 32.75 -38.91
CA PHE A 9 -9.68 31.61 -38.04
C PHE A 9 -8.62 31.64 -36.92
N SER A 10 -8.95 32.18 -35.75
CA SER A 10 -8.05 32.12 -34.59
C SER A 10 -8.44 30.91 -33.74
N MET A 11 -7.87 29.77 -34.11
CA MET A 11 -7.94 28.52 -33.37
C MET A 11 -6.99 28.63 -32.18
N LEU A 12 -7.52 29.02 -31.02
CA LEU A 12 -6.76 28.98 -29.77
C LEU A 12 -6.72 27.53 -29.28
N VAL A 13 -5.75 26.77 -29.79
CA VAL A 13 -5.40 25.46 -29.24
C VAL A 13 -4.71 25.72 -27.91
N ALA A 14 -5.48 25.66 -26.83
CA ALA A 14 -4.93 25.53 -25.49
C ALA A 14 -4.30 24.14 -25.39
N ALA A 15 -3.01 24.06 -25.66
CA ALA A 15 -2.20 22.91 -25.30
C ALA A 15 -2.14 22.85 -23.77
N PHE A 16 -3.05 22.06 -23.18
CA PHE A 16 -2.86 21.55 -21.84
C PHE A 16 -1.60 20.68 -21.87
N PHE A 17 -0.49 21.24 -21.40
CA PHE A 17 0.67 20.45 -21.01
C PHE A 17 0.24 19.61 -19.81
N ALA A 18 -0.31 18.43 -20.09
CA ALA A 18 -0.29 17.33 -19.15
C ALA A 18 1.18 16.96 -18.97
N VAL A 19 1.87 17.62 -18.03
CA VAL A 19 3.04 17.06 -17.35
C VAL A 19 2.50 15.95 -16.46
N GLY A 20 2.00 14.90 -17.11
CA GLY A 20 1.73 13.64 -16.47
C GLY A 20 3.09 13.01 -16.22
N CYS A 21 3.62 13.15 -15.01
CA CYS A 21 4.46 12.08 -14.48
C CYS A 21 3.63 10.81 -14.67
N ALA A 22 3.97 10.00 -15.67
CA ALA A 22 3.38 8.69 -15.82
C ALA A 22 3.73 7.95 -14.52
N GLN A 23 2.78 7.88 -13.58
CA GLN A 23 2.91 7.00 -12.44
C GLN A 23 3.10 5.62 -13.03
N THR A 24 4.31 5.07 -12.88
CA THR A 24 4.63 3.72 -13.32
C THR A 24 3.67 2.81 -12.58
N GLN A 25 2.71 2.22 -13.31
CA GLN A 25 1.84 1.20 -12.75
C GLN A 25 2.71 0.07 -12.21
N LEU A 26 2.45 -0.32 -10.96
CA LEU A 26 3.17 -1.40 -10.30
C LEU A 26 2.69 -2.75 -10.86
N THR A 27 3.21 -3.14 -12.02
CA THR A 27 2.93 -4.47 -12.58
C THR A 27 3.63 -5.55 -11.75
N PRO A 28 3.11 -6.79 -11.73
CA PRO A 28 3.76 -7.90 -11.02
C PRO A 28 5.20 -8.13 -11.48
N GLU A 29 5.49 -8.02 -12.78
CA GLU A 29 6.83 -8.20 -13.34
C GLU A 29 7.79 -7.11 -12.85
N TYR A 30 7.31 -5.86 -12.76
CA TYR A 30 8.09 -4.77 -12.22
C TYR A 30 8.41 -5.01 -10.74
N LEU A 31 7.41 -5.32 -9.91
CA LEU A 31 7.60 -5.60 -8.49
C LEU A 31 8.54 -6.78 -8.24
N ALA A 32 8.46 -7.83 -9.07
CA ALA A 32 9.35 -8.99 -9.00
C ALA A 32 10.81 -8.63 -9.32
N SER A 33 11.05 -7.63 -10.15
CA SER A 33 12.42 -7.19 -10.51
C SER A 33 13.10 -6.32 -9.44
N LEU A 34 12.34 -5.80 -8.48
CA LEU A 34 12.85 -4.95 -7.39
C LEU A 34 13.43 -5.79 -6.24
N SER A 35 14.40 -5.22 -5.53
CA SER A 35 14.79 -5.70 -4.20
C SER A 35 13.60 -5.60 -3.23
N SER A 36 13.58 -6.39 -2.14
CA SER A 36 12.50 -6.35 -1.14
C SER A 36 12.26 -4.93 -0.59
N GLN A 37 13.34 -4.19 -0.26
CA GLN A 37 13.23 -2.82 0.22
C GLN A 37 12.63 -1.86 -0.83
N ALA A 38 13.08 -1.95 -2.08
CA ALA A 38 12.57 -1.10 -3.16
C ALA A 38 11.12 -1.46 -3.53
N ARG A 39 10.77 -2.74 -3.49
CA ARG A 39 9.41 -3.23 -3.68
C ARG A 39 8.49 -2.68 -2.61
N THR A 40 8.90 -2.76 -1.34
CA THR A 40 8.15 -2.22 -0.21
C THR A 40 7.94 -0.71 -0.38
N ALA A 41 9.00 0.03 -0.71
CA ALA A 41 8.90 1.47 -0.94
C ALA A 41 7.93 1.81 -2.10
N ALA A 42 7.97 1.03 -3.18
CA ALA A 42 7.06 1.22 -4.31
C ALA A 42 5.59 0.97 -3.92
N LEU A 43 5.32 -0.12 -3.20
CA LEU A 43 3.99 -0.47 -2.71
C LEU A 43 3.43 0.59 -1.76
N LEU A 44 4.23 1.10 -0.83
CA LEU A 44 3.82 2.16 0.10
C LEU A 44 3.57 3.52 -0.58
N GLN A 45 4.15 3.78 -1.75
CA GLN A 45 3.83 4.97 -2.55
C GLN A 45 2.50 4.85 -3.29
N GLN A 46 2.11 3.63 -3.67
CA GLN A 46 0.88 3.33 -4.38
C GLN A 46 0.10 2.21 -3.67
N PRO A 47 -0.35 2.43 -2.42
CA PRO A 47 -1.05 1.41 -1.65
C PRO A 47 -2.35 1.01 -2.36
N ALA A 48 -2.72 -0.25 -2.22
CA ALA A 48 -3.96 -0.81 -2.72
C ALA A 48 -4.66 -1.62 -1.62
N VAL A 49 -5.97 -1.78 -1.75
CA VAL A 49 -6.75 -2.71 -0.93
C VAL A 49 -6.15 -4.12 -1.09
N ASP A 50 -6.11 -4.87 0.00
CA ASP A 50 -5.50 -6.20 0.15
C ASP A 50 -3.98 -6.26 0.02
N ASP A 51 -3.29 -5.11 0.01
CA ASP A 51 -1.87 -5.11 0.35
C ASP A 51 -1.67 -5.59 1.79
N ILE A 52 -0.67 -6.44 2.01
CA ILE A 52 -0.30 -6.97 3.31
C ILE A 52 1.06 -6.43 3.72
N TYR A 53 1.18 -5.91 4.95
CA TYR A 53 2.42 -5.36 5.49
C TYR A 53 2.85 -6.15 6.72
N ALA A 54 4.10 -6.66 6.71
CA ALA A 54 4.74 -7.09 7.95
C ALA A 54 5.13 -5.84 8.74
N ALA A 55 4.72 -5.76 10.00
CA ALA A 55 4.82 -4.53 10.79
C ALA A 55 5.00 -4.81 12.28
N LYS A 56 5.47 -3.79 13.00
CA LYS A 56 5.48 -3.77 14.47
C LYS A 56 4.10 -3.38 14.99
N LEU A 57 3.20 -4.35 15.16
CA LEU A 57 1.80 -4.15 15.60
C LEU A 57 1.69 -3.34 16.90
N SER A 58 2.60 -3.54 17.86
CA SER A 58 2.66 -2.74 19.11
C SER A 58 2.80 -1.22 18.93
N HIS A 59 3.16 -0.75 17.73
CA HIS A 59 3.14 0.67 17.39
C HIS A 59 1.77 1.17 16.92
N PHE A 60 0.99 0.31 16.26
CA PHE A 60 -0.25 0.67 15.59
C PHE A 60 -1.49 0.35 16.42
N SER A 61 -1.50 -0.83 17.02
CA SER A 61 -2.62 -1.34 17.82
C SER A 61 -2.64 -0.72 19.21
N GLN A 62 -3.84 -0.47 19.72
CA GLN A 62 -4.02 -0.05 21.11
C GLN A 62 -4.13 -1.26 22.06
N TYR A 63 -4.27 -2.47 21.50
CA TYR A 63 -4.33 -3.70 22.26
C TYR A 63 -2.93 -4.27 22.52
N SER A 64 -2.80 -4.94 23.66
CA SER A 64 -1.56 -5.60 24.03
C SER A 64 -1.57 -7.04 23.53
N PHE A 65 -0.57 -7.42 22.75
CA PHE A 65 -0.35 -8.80 22.30
C PHE A 65 0.42 -9.66 23.34
N GLY A 66 0.33 -9.34 24.63
CA GLY A 66 0.94 -10.13 25.71
C GLY A 66 1.69 -9.31 26.76
N SER A 67 2.93 -9.71 27.10
CA SER A 67 3.67 -9.25 28.29
C SER A 67 4.29 -7.84 28.21
N GLY A 68 3.85 -7.00 27.27
CA GLY A 68 4.25 -5.58 27.20
C GLY A 68 5.57 -5.30 26.46
N GLY A 69 5.97 -6.19 25.54
CA GLY A 69 7.11 -5.99 24.64
C GLY A 69 6.72 -5.59 23.22
N ASP A 70 7.72 -5.52 22.35
CA ASP A 70 7.50 -5.38 20.92
C ASP A 70 6.70 -6.58 20.39
N ALA A 71 5.68 -6.29 19.59
CA ALA A 71 4.85 -7.28 18.94
C ALA A 71 4.87 -7.00 17.43
N TYR A 72 5.13 -8.05 16.65
CA TYR A 72 5.24 -8.02 15.19
C TYR A 72 4.22 -8.94 14.55
N GLY A 73 3.68 -8.59 13.40
CA GLY A 73 2.67 -9.39 12.71
C GLY A 73 2.26 -8.72 11.42
N LEU A 74 1.06 -9.02 10.93
CA LEU A 74 0.57 -8.51 9.66
C LEU A 74 -0.47 -7.40 9.82
N LEU A 75 -0.43 -6.45 8.89
CA LEU A 75 -1.47 -5.47 8.63
C LEU A 75 -2.06 -5.73 7.25
N ARG A 76 -3.39 -5.71 7.11
CA ARG A 76 -4.08 -5.77 5.81
C ARG A 76 -4.73 -4.43 5.51
N VAL A 77 -4.48 -3.89 4.32
CA VAL A 77 -5.16 -2.67 3.86
C VAL A 77 -6.58 -2.99 3.43
N ILE A 78 -7.57 -2.35 4.06
CA ILE A 78 -9.01 -2.54 3.75
C ILE A 78 -9.61 -1.33 3.03
N GLU A 79 -9.01 -0.15 3.15
CA GLU A 79 -9.44 1.06 2.44
C GLU A 79 -8.24 1.90 2.00
N VAL A 80 -8.34 2.54 0.83
CA VAL A 80 -7.37 3.51 0.33
C VAL A 80 -8.10 4.75 -0.20
N THR A 81 -7.72 5.92 0.32
CA THR A 81 -8.17 7.22 -0.18
C THR A 81 -7.00 8.02 -0.78
N SER A 82 -7.24 9.27 -1.18
CA SER A 82 -6.16 10.19 -1.59
C SER A 82 -5.18 10.49 -0.47
N ASP A 83 -5.65 10.52 0.78
CA ASP A 83 -4.90 11.06 1.92
C ASP A 83 -4.55 9.99 2.96
N THR A 84 -5.32 8.91 3.02
CA THR A 84 -5.22 7.87 4.06
C THR A 84 -5.28 6.46 3.49
N ILE A 85 -4.82 5.51 4.29
CA ILE A 85 -5.21 4.10 4.22
C ILE A 85 -5.87 3.70 5.53
N VAL A 86 -6.73 2.70 5.49
CA VAL A 86 -7.22 2.00 6.68
C VAL A 86 -6.70 0.58 6.64
N VAL A 87 -6.13 0.13 7.75
CA VAL A 87 -5.61 -1.22 7.92
C VAL A 87 -6.30 -1.92 9.09
N ILE A 88 -6.36 -3.24 9.02
CA ILE A 88 -6.70 -4.13 10.13
C ILE A 88 -5.49 -4.97 10.52
N THR A 89 -5.42 -5.37 11.77
CA THR A 89 -4.34 -6.21 12.32
C THR A 89 -4.68 -7.69 12.22
N GLU A 90 -3.65 -8.52 12.30
CA GLU A 90 -3.79 -9.92 12.71
C GLU A 90 -4.10 -10.03 14.21
N ASP A 91 -4.86 -11.06 14.61
CA ASP A 91 -5.19 -11.39 16.01
C ASP A 91 -4.00 -11.94 16.83
N ALA A 92 -2.94 -12.35 16.14
CA ALA A 92 -1.73 -12.93 16.70
C ALA A 92 -0.53 -12.01 16.44
N ALA A 93 0.51 -12.19 17.25
CA ALA A 93 1.77 -11.49 17.06
C ALA A 93 2.96 -12.34 17.49
N TRP A 94 4.08 -12.08 16.84
CA TRP A 94 5.38 -12.61 17.12
C TRP A 94 6.17 -11.66 18.03
N PRO A 95 7.01 -12.20 18.93
CA PRO A 95 7.93 -11.38 19.71
C PRO A 95 9.11 -10.85 18.87
N GLU A 96 9.37 -11.45 17.70
CA GLU A 96 10.51 -11.15 16.83
C GLU A 96 10.04 -10.82 15.40
N PRO A 97 10.71 -9.89 14.69
CA PRO A 97 10.35 -9.49 13.33
C PRO A 97 10.29 -10.64 12.32
N GLN A 98 11.14 -11.66 12.50
CA GLN A 98 11.25 -12.78 11.57
C GLN A 98 9.94 -13.53 11.40
N GLY A 99 9.15 -13.70 12.46
CA GLY A 99 7.85 -14.39 12.37
C GLY A 99 6.88 -13.67 11.43
N ALA A 100 6.80 -12.34 11.53
CA ALA A 100 5.98 -11.53 10.63
C ALA A 100 6.47 -11.60 9.16
N HIS A 101 7.77 -11.68 8.93
CA HIS A 101 8.31 -11.90 7.58
C HIS A 101 7.98 -13.29 7.04
N ASP A 102 8.07 -14.32 7.89
CA ASP A 102 7.77 -15.70 7.50
C ASP A 102 6.28 -15.81 7.11
N ASP A 103 5.37 -15.24 7.91
CA ASP A 103 3.94 -15.21 7.60
C ASP A 103 3.63 -14.40 6.33
N LEU A 104 4.27 -13.23 6.15
CA LEU A 104 4.10 -12.42 4.95
C LEU A 104 4.47 -13.19 3.67
N ASN A 105 5.48 -14.06 3.76
CA ASN A 105 5.98 -14.86 2.63
C ASN A 105 5.29 -16.22 2.49
N GLY A 106 4.50 -16.64 3.48
CA GLY A 106 3.71 -17.87 3.49
C GLY A 106 2.39 -17.77 2.72
N ASP A 107 1.48 -18.68 3.07
CA ASP A 107 0.05 -18.56 2.81
C ASP A 107 -0.66 -17.98 4.05
N PHE A 108 -1.80 -17.32 3.85
CA PHE A 108 -2.51 -16.64 4.94
C PHE A 108 -3.64 -17.49 5.52
N SER A 109 -3.64 -18.81 5.31
CA SER A 109 -4.76 -19.67 5.72
C SER A 109 -4.90 -19.84 7.24
N ASP A 110 -3.81 -19.67 7.98
CA ASP A 110 -3.78 -19.74 9.44
C ASP A 110 -3.83 -18.34 10.10
N ILE A 111 -3.99 -17.28 9.30
CA ILE A 111 -4.03 -15.88 9.75
C ILE A 111 -5.48 -15.49 10.03
N SER A 112 -5.74 -15.06 11.26
CA SER A 112 -7.04 -14.46 11.66
C SER A 112 -6.89 -12.95 11.72
N TRP A 113 -7.76 -12.24 11.02
CA TRP A 113 -7.78 -10.77 10.98
C TRP A 113 -8.78 -10.23 12.00
N ASP A 114 -8.43 -9.15 12.69
CA ASP A 114 -9.31 -8.42 13.59
C ASP A 114 -10.07 -7.32 12.81
N PRO A 115 -11.35 -7.54 12.39
CA PRO A 115 -12.11 -6.51 11.70
C PRO A 115 -12.61 -5.41 12.65
N GLU A 116 -12.50 -5.57 13.97
CA GLU A 116 -12.94 -4.57 14.94
C GLU A 116 -11.87 -3.49 15.18
N GLU A 117 -10.59 -3.80 14.91
CA GLU A 117 -9.48 -2.85 14.98
C GLU A 117 -9.15 -2.21 13.62
N GLU A 118 -9.86 -1.15 13.27
CA GLU A 118 -9.55 -0.32 12.11
C GLU A 118 -8.58 0.82 12.47
N ILE A 119 -7.40 0.83 11.84
CA ILE A 119 -6.34 1.82 12.08
C ILE A 119 -6.18 2.69 10.85
N THR A 120 -6.45 4.00 11.00
CA THR A 120 -6.23 4.98 9.93
C THR A 120 -4.79 5.49 9.93
N ILE A 121 -4.11 5.38 8.79
CA ILE A 121 -2.74 5.84 8.59
C ILE A 121 -2.70 6.90 7.48
N GLN A 122 -2.02 8.02 7.73
CA GLN A 122 -1.79 9.04 6.70
C GLN A 122 -0.85 8.50 5.61
N ARG A 123 -1.22 8.62 4.33
CA ARG A 123 -0.37 8.15 3.23
C ARG A 123 0.99 8.83 3.21
N THR A 124 1.05 10.09 3.63
CA THR A 124 2.30 10.86 3.70
C THR A 124 3.29 10.32 4.73
N THR A 125 2.87 9.48 5.68
CA THR A 125 3.75 8.90 6.72
C THR A 125 4.22 7.49 6.38
N LEU A 126 3.68 6.82 5.36
CA LEU A 126 4.05 5.43 5.04
C LEU A 126 5.56 5.27 4.77
N GLY A 127 6.15 6.24 4.08
CA GLY A 127 7.61 6.25 3.85
C GLY A 127 8.43 6.39 5.13
N SER A 128 7.98 7.19 6.11
CA SER A 128 8.68 7.28 7.40
C SER A 128 8.49 6.01 8.23
N LEU A 129 7.29 5.41 8.22
CA LEU A 129 7.03 4.14 8.89
C LEU A 129 7.95 3.02 8.38
N GLN A 130 8.25 2.99 7.07
CA GLN A 130 9.25 2.07 6.52
C GLN A 130 10.67 2.38 7.02
N ASN A 131 11.08 3.66 6.95
CA ASN A 131 12.41 4.09 7.37
C ASN A 131 12.67 3.81 8.87
N ASP A 132 11.63 3.97 9.69
CA ASP A 132 11.67 3.74 11.13
C ASP A 132 11.53 2.26 11.50
N GLN A 133 11.48 1.35 10.51
CA GLN A 133 11.32 -0.10 10.69
C GLN A 133 10.03 -0.47 11.45
N LEU A 134 8.98 0.34 11.26
CA LEU A 134 7.64 0.06 11.78
C LEU A 134 6.80 -0.71 10.77
N ILE A 135 7.00 -0.42 9.48
CA ILE A 135 6.63 -1.31 8.37
C ILE A 135 7.92 -1.95 7.85
N LEU A 136 8.00 -3.27 7.95
CA LEU A 136 9.20 -4.04 7.64
C LEU A 136 9.26 -4.42 6.16
N GLU A 137 8.14 -4.94 5.64
CA GLU A 137 8.01 -5.40 4.26
C GLU A 137 6.56 -5.34 3.81
N ALA A 138 6.33 -5.15 2.51
CA ALA A 138 5.01 -5.17 1.91
C ALA A 138 4.90 -6.20 0.79
N ARG A 139 3.74 -6.84 0.70
CA ARG A 139 3.37 -7.78 -0.36
C ARG A 139 2.03 -7.38 -0.97
N ARG A 140 2.01 -7.31 -2.30
CA ARG A 140 0.76 -7.22 -3.07
C ARG A 140 0.35 -8.60 -3.54
N LEU A 141 -0.89 -8.96 -3.27
CA LEU A 141 -1.46 -10.23 -3.71
C LEU A 141 -2.02 -10.11 -5.12
N SER A 142 -1.94 -11.21 -5.88
CA SER A 142 -2.70 -11.33 -7.13
C SER A 142 -4.19 -11.54 -6.82
N SER A 143 -5.05 -11.30 -7.80
CA SER A 143 -6.49 -11.55 -7.66
C SER A 143 -6.81 -12.99 -7.26
N GLU A 144 -6.04 -13.96 -7.76
CA GLU A 144 -6.17 -15.37 -7.40
C GLU A 144 -5.78 -15.64 -5.95
N GLN A 145 -4.72 -14.99 -5.46
CA GLN A 145 -4.28 -15.10 -4.07
C GLN A 145 -5.31 -14.48 -3.12
N ILE A 146 -5.85 -13.30 -3.47
CA ILE A 146 -6.95 -12.68 -2.71
C ILE A 146 -8.13 -13.64 -2.62
N GLN A 147 -8.53 -14.23 -3.75
CA GLN A 147 -9.66 -15.14 -3.78
C GLN A 147 -9.42 -16.45 -3.01
N SER A 148 -8.17 -16.88 -2.90
CA SER A 148 -7.80 -18.12 -2.20
C SER A 148 -7.58 -17.92 -0.70
N TYR A 149 -7.17 -16.73 -0.26
CA TYR A 149 -6.70 -16.49 1.10
C TYR A 149 -7.61 -15.58 1.91
N LEU A 150 -8.42 -14.73 1.26
CA LEU A 150 -9.16 -13.65 1.92
C LEU A 150 -10.69 -13.74 1.73
N ASN A 151 -11.19 -14.81 1.09
CA ASN A 151 -12.60 -15.14 0.92
C ASN A 151 -12.94 -16.46 1.64
#